data_AF-A0A1G2ZQS2-F1
#
_entry.id   AF-A0A1G2ZQS2-F1
#
_cell.length_a   1.000
_cell.length_b   1.000
_cell.length_c   1.000
_cell.angle_alpha   90.00
_cell.angle_beta   90.00
_cell.angle_gamma   90.00
#
_symmetry.space_group_name_H-M   'P 1'
#
loop_
_entity.id
_entity.type
_entity.pdbx_description
1 polymer ?
#
loop_
_entity_poly.entity_id
_entity_poly.type
_entity_poly.pdbx_seq_one_letter_code
_entity_poly.pdbx_strand_id
1 'polypeptide(L)'
;MTNETEQTGIGIVRELGDLPGETIISEEGLAKIFRRHRVSIKRAVERGELPPNVRLFGEPIWTIQVLRDHLAKRLDEAKKDSEQVQKKTSQLST
;
A
#
# COMPACT_ATOMS: atom_id res chain seq x y z
N MET A 1 0.67 28.55 -11.84
CA MET A 1 1.17 27.28 -12.39
C MET A 1 1.06 26.26 -11.27
N THR A 2 -0.08 25.60 -11.15
CA THR A 2 -0.38 24.67 -10.05
C THR A 2 0.10 23.27 -10.42
N ASN A 3 0.78 22.64 -9.45
CA ASN A 3 1.56 21.40 -9.52
C ASN A 3 0.84 20.20 -10.16
N GLU A 4 1.37 19.67 -11.26
CA GLU A 4 0.98 18.38 -11.85
C GLU A 4 1.21 17.20 -10.88
N THR A 5 2.11 17.36 -9.91
CA THR A 5 2.43 16.37 -8.88
C THR A 5 1.30 16.18 -7.86
N GLU A 6 0.52 17.23 -7.55
CA GLU A 6 -0.58 17.16 -6.59
C GLU A 6 -1.81 16.46 -7.17
N GLN A 7 -2.09 16.67 -8.46
CA GLN A 7 -3.20 15.98 -9.14
C GLN A 7 -2.96 14.47 -9.29
N THR A 8 -1.70 14.06 -9.44
CA THR A 8 -1.35 12.64 -9.60
C THR A 8 -1.55 11.84 -8.31
N GLY A 9 -1.19 12.40 -7.14
CA GLY A 9 -1.35 11.72 -5.85
C GLY A 9 -2.81 11.50 -5.46
N ILE A 10 -3.67 12.50 -5.70
CA ILE A 10 -5.11 12.42 -5.42
C ILE A 10 -5.79 11.36 -6.32
N GLY A 11 -5.37 11.25 -7.59
CA GLY A 11 -5.91 10.27 -8.53
C GLY A 11 -5.72 8.82 -8.06
N ILE A 12 -4.51 8.49 -7.58
CA ILE A 12 -4.18 7.13 -7.10
C ILE A 12 -5.01 6.75 -5.86
N VAL A 13 -5.15 7.68 -4.92
CA VAL A 13 -5.93 7.47 -3.68
C VAL A 13 -7.41 7.29 -4.00
N ARG A 14 -7.94 8.06 -4.95
CA ARG A 14 -9.32 7.95 -5.39
C ARG A 14 -9.60 6.63 -6.12
N GLU A 15 -8.74 6.23 -7.05
CA GLU A 15 -8.90 4.98 -7.80
C GLU A 15 -8.90 3.75 -6.89
N LEU A 16 -8.09 3.73 -5.82
CA LEU A 16 -8.11 2.66 -4.81
C LEU A 16 -9.27 2.78 -3.81
N GLY A 17 -9.70 3.99 -3.50
CA GLY A 17 -10.76 4.28 -2.54
C GLY A 17 -12.17 3.99 -3.07
N ASP A 18 -12.40 4.27 -4.35
CA ASP A 18 -13.72 4.17 -4.98
C ASP A 18 -14.11 2.71 -5.32
N LEU A 19 -13.15 1.78 -5.32
CA LEU A 19 -13.40 0.37 -5.62
C LEU A 19 -13.97 -0.38 -4.40
N PRO A 20 -14.98 -1.25 -4.59
CA PRO A 20 -15.45 -2.18 -3.57
C PRO A 20 -14.32 -3.09 -3.06
N GLY A 21 -14.37 -3.50 -1.79
CA GLY A 21 -13.32 -4.33 -1.16
C GLY A 21 -13.12 -5.68 -1.85
N GLU A 22 -14.19 -6.26 -2.39
CA GLU A 22 -14.21 -7.55 -3.09
C GLU A 22 -13.67 -7.47 -4.52
N THR A 23 -13.37 -6.26 -5.01
CA THR A 23 -12.86 -6.07 -6.37
C THR A 23 -11.53 -6.78 -6.52
N ILE A 24 -11.45 -7.66 -7.52
CA ILE A 24 -10.24 -8.38 -7.90
C ILE A 24 -9.42 -7.48 -8.82
N ILE A 25 -8.15 -7.28 -8.48
CA ILE A 25 -7.17 -6.53 -9.26
C ILE A 25 -5.99 -7.42 -9.59
N SER A 26 -5.60 -7.42 -10.86
CA SER A 26 -4.39 -8.09 -11.34
C SER A 26 -3.15 -7.23 -11.13
N GLU A 27 -1.97 -7.84 -11.28
CA GLU A 27 -0.68 -7.12 -11.29
C GLU A 27 -0.65 -5.95 -12.28
N GLU A 28 -1.26 -6.14 -13.46
CA GLU A 28 -1.33 -5.09 -14.46
C GLU A 28 -2.27 -3.95 -14.05
N GLY A 29 -3.43 -4.27 -13.47
CA GLY A 29 -4.34 -3.26 -12.92
C GLY A 29 -3.66 -2.44 -11.83
N LEU A 30 -2.95 -3.11 -10.92
CA LEU A 30 -2.22 -2.46 -9.85
C LEU A 30 -1.07 -1.58 -10.37
N ALA A 31 -0.37 -2.03 -11.40
CA ALA A 31 0.68 -1.25 -12.08
C ALA A 31 0.12 0.04 -12.71
N LYS A 32 -1.07 -0.04 -13.33
CA LYS A 32 -1.78 1.12 -13.90
C LYS A 32 -2.20 2.11 -12.81
N ILE A 33 -2.84 1.63 -11.75
CA ILE A 33 -3.29 2.47 -10.63
C ILE A 33 -2.11 3.20 -9.99
N PHE A 34 -1.02 2.49 -9.68
CA PHE A 34 0.16 3.13 -9.09
C PHE A 34 1.02 3.90 -10.07
N ARG A 35 0.69 3.89 -11.37
CA ARG A 35 1.52 4.44 -12.45
C ARG A 35 2.97 3.94 -12.37
N ARG A 36 3.14 2.64 -12.09
CA ARG A 36 4.44 1.97 -11.97
C ARG A 36 4.56 0.81 -12.95
N HIS A 37 5.79 0.38 -13.18
CA HIS A 37 6.04 -0.80 -13.98
C HIS A 37 5.67 -2.08 -13.20
N ARG A 38 5.22 -3.12 -13.90
CA ARG A 38 4.89 -4.44 -13.33
C ARG A 38 6.00 -5.03 -12.45
N VAL A 39 7.25 -4.86 -12.86
CA VAL A 39 8.43 -5.29 -12.08
C VAL A 39 8.52 -4.57 -10.74
N SER A 40 8.12 -3.30 -10.66
CA SER A 40 8.07 -2.55 -9.39
C SER A 40 7.04 -3.14 -8.42
N ILE A 41 5.89 -3.61 -8.94
CA ILE A 41 4.87 -4.30 -8.16
C ILE A 41 5.43 -5.60 -7.58
N LYS A 42 6.06 -6.45 -8.42
CA LYS A 42 6.69 -7.69 -7.95
C LYS A 42 7.71 -7.44 -6.85
N ARG A 43 8.61 -6.47 -7.06
CA ARG A 43 9.62 -6.11 -6.05
C ARG A 43 9.00 -5.53 -4.78
N ALA A 44 7.88 -4.82 -4.88
CA ALA A 44 7.18 -4.31 -3.69
C ALA A 44 6.58 -5.46 -2.86
N VAL A 45 6.08 -6.52 -3.50
CA VAL A 45 5.68 -7.75 -2.80
C VAL A 45 6.87 -8.42 -2.14
N GLU A 46 8.00 -8.56 -2.85
CA GLU A 46 9.23 -9.15 -2.29
C GLU A 46 9.77 -8.39 -1.08
N ARG A 47 9.64 -7.05 -1.07
CA ARG A 47 10.02 -6.19 0.07
C ARG A 47 8.99 -6.20 1.20
N GLY A 48 7.85 -6.86 1.04
CA GLY A 48 6.73 -6.83 2.00
C GLY A 48 5.97 -5.50 2.01
N GLU A 49 6.20 -4.62 1.04
CA GLU A 49 5.44 -3.38 0.90
C GLU A 49 4.00 -3.64 0.51
N LEU A 50 3.78 -4.62 -0.38
CA LEU A 50 2.48 -5.13 -0.77
C LEU A 50 2.26 -6.53 -0.18
N PRO A 51 1.00 -6.93 0.05
CA PRO A 51 0.68 -8.27 0.51
C PRO A 51 1.02 -9.33 -0.55
N PRO A 52 1.22 -10.59 -0.13
CA PRO A 52 1.39 -11.70 -1.07
C PRO A 52 0.16 -11.85 -1.98
N ASN A 53 0.38 -12.25 -3.23
CA ASN A 53 -0.68 -12.48 -4.22
C ASN A 53 -1.25 -13.89 -4.13
N VAL A 54 -2.47 -14.04 -4.66
CA VAL A 54 -3.04 -15.32 -5.06
C VAL A 54 -2.94 -15.44 -6.58
N ARG A 55 -2.81 -16.65 -7.12
CA ARG A 55 -2.82 -16.87 -8.57
C ARG A 55 -4.22 -17.25 -9.05
N LEU A 56 -4.69 -16.57 -10.09
CA LEU A 56 -5.92 -16.91 -10.81
C LEU A 56 -5.62 -16.87 -12.31
N PHE A 57 -5.92 -17.96 -13.03
CA PHE A 57 -5.57 -18.12 -14.44
C PHE A 57 -4.10 -17.85 -14.79
N GLY A 58 -3.19 -18.13 -13.85
CA GLY A 58 -1.76 -17.89 -14.00
C GLY A 58 -1.31 -16.45 -13.72
N GLU A 59 -2.23 -15.55 -13.42
CA GLU A 59 -1.95 -14.16 -13.09
C GLU A 59 -1.95 -13.91 -11.58
N PRO A 60 -1.01 -13.09 -11.07
CA PRO A 60 -1.06 -12.58 -9.71
C PRO A 60 -2.25 -11.62 -9.53
N ILE A 61 -3.08 -11.91 -8.54
CA ILE A 61 -4.26 -11.13 -8.19
C ILE A 61 -4.32 -10.80 -6.70
N TRP A 62 -5.03 -9.72 -6.39
CA TRP A 62 -5.37 -9.27 -5.05
C TRP A 62 -6.82 -8.83 -5.02
N THR A 63 -7.40 -8.80 -3.82
CA THR A 63 -8.60 -8.00 -3.57
C THR A 63 -8.22 -6.65 -2.99
N ILE A 64 -9.04 -5.63 -3.24
CA ILE A 64 -8.85 -4.31 -2.64
C ILE A 64 -8.85 -4.39 -1.10
N GLN A 65 -9.69 -5.25 -0.52
CA GLN A 65 -9.75 -5.44 0.92
C GLN A 65 -8.39 -5.89 1.49
N VAL A 66 -7.74 -6.88 0.87
CA VAL A 66 -6.42 -7.37 1.34
C VAL A 66 -5.36 -6.27 1.26
N LEU A 67 -5.40 -5.42 0.25
CA LEU A 67 -4.50 -4.27 0.13
C LEU A 67 -4.74 -3.25 1.26
N ARG A 68 -6.01 -2.94 1.55
CA ARG A 68 -6.41 -2.01 2.63
C ARG A 68 -6.01 -2.55 4.00
N ASP A 69 -6.27 -3.82 4.28
CA ASP A 69 -5.95 -4.47 5.55
C ASP A 69 -4.43 -4.51 5.79
N HIS A 70 -3.65 -4.80 4.75
CA HIS A 70 -2.19 -4.79 4.83
C HIS A 70 -1.66 -3.40 5.19
N LEU A 71 -2.19 -2.35 4.54
CA LEU A 71 -1.81 -0.97 4.83
C LEU A 71 -2.21 -0.56 6.25
N ALA A 72 -3.44 -0.87 6.68
CA ALA A 72 -3.92 -0.57 8.02
C ALA A 72 -3.04 -1.21 9.09
N LYS A 73 -2.72 -2.50 8.93
CA LYS A 73 -1.84 -3.21 9.85
C LYS A 73 -0.45 -2.57 9.94
N ARG A 74 0.14 -2.18 8.82
CA ARG A 74 1.46 -1.53 8.80
C ARG A 74 1.46 -0.16 9.45
N LEU A 75 0.38 0.60 9.29
CA LEU A 75 0.21 1.89 9.98
C LEU A 75 0.10 1.70 11.50
N ASP A 76 -0.64 0.68 11.95
CA ASP A 76 -0.74 0.35 13.38
C ASP A 76 0.60 -0.08 13.98
N GLU A 77 1.39 -0.86 13.25
CA GLU A 77 2.76 -1.25 13.65
C GLU A 77 3.67 -0.02 13.77
N ALA A 78 3.69 0.84 12.74
CA ALA A 78 4.48 2.07 12.76
C ALA A 78 4.08 3.01 13.92
N LYS A 79 2.78 3.08 14.24
CA LYS A 79 2.29 3.84 15.39
C LYS A 79 2.84 3.28 16.71
N LYS A 80 2.74 1.96 16.91
CA LYS A 80 3.27 1.30 18.12
C LYS A 80 4.77 1.51 18.27
N ASP A 81 5.53 1.43 17.18
CA ASP A 81 6.97 1.68 17.19
C ASP A 81 7.28 3.11 17.62
N SER A 82 6.54 4.10 17.09
CA SER A 82 6.71 5.50 17.48
C SER A 82 6.40 5.75 18.96
N GLU A 83 5.36 5.12 19.50
CA GLU A 83 4.99 5.22 20.92
C GLU A 83 6.05 4.58 21.83
N GLN A 84 6.64 3.46 21.41
CA GLN A 84 7.73 2.82 22.15
C GLN A 84 9.01 3.67 22.14
N VAL A 85 9.34 4.27 21.01
CA VAL A 85 10.49 5.19 20.89
C VAL A 85 10.29 6.39 21.82
N GLN A 86 9.11 7.02 21.82
CA GLN A 86 8.80 8.16 22.70
C GLN A 86 8.87 7.80 24.19
N LYS A 87 8.41 6.61 24.58
CA LYS A 87 8.53 6.14 25.97
C LYS A 87 10.00 5.98 26.38
N LYS A 88 10.83 5.40 25.52
CA LYS A 88 12.26 5.21 25.78
C LYS A 88 13.01 6.54 25.84
N THR A 89 12.76 7.47 24.92
CA THR A 89 13.42 8.79 24.94
C THR A 89 13.02 9.59 26.18
N SER A 90 11.76 9.52 26.61
CA SER A 90 11.29 10.19 27.82
C SER A 90 11.95 9.64 29.10
N GLN A 91 12.20 8.33 29.17
CA GLN A 91 12.88 7.67 30.30
C GLN A 91 14.39 7.92 30.35
N LEU A 92 15.04 8.14 29.20
CA LEU A 92 16.47 8.45 29.09
C LEU A 92 16.79 9.94 29.35
N SER A 93 15.78 10.79 29.43
CA SER A 93 15.92 12.25 29.62
C SER A 93 15.71 12.70 31.07
N THR A 94 15.67 11.76 32.02
CA THR A 94 15.62 11.98 33.48
C THR A 94 16.87 11.41 34.13
#